data_AF-A0A0F7FDE1-F1
#
_entry.id   AF-A0A0F7FDE1-F1
#
_cell.length_a   1.000
_cell.length_b   1.000
_cell.length_c   1.000
_cell.angle_alpha   90.00
_cell.angle_beta   90.00
_cell.angle_gamma   90.00
#
_symmetry.space_group_name_H-M   'P 1'
#
loop_
_entity.id
_entity.type
_entity.pdbx_description
1 polymer ?
#
loop_
_entity_poly.entity_id
_entity_poly.type
_entity_poly.pdbx_seq_one_letter_code
_entity_poly.pdbx_strand_id
1 'polypeptide(L)'
;MFPFKLQITLIVLSILLLFLLINMIKKYELQLRYALLWIFLVFLMLIVSIFPGIAFYFTQAFGFETPSNFVFLLGILSALIIIFSLTVSISNLANKLRQISQEVGLLKNEIEKMKKN
;
A
#
# COMPACT_ATOMS: atom_id res chain seq x y z
N MET A 1 29.76 8.99 -3.12
CA MET A 1 29.33 9.47 -1.78
C MET A 1 27.82 9.59 -1.82
N PHE A 2 27.08 8.94 -0.92
CA PHE A 2 25.64 9.18 -0.83
C PHE A 2 25.48 10.63 -0.34
N PRO A 3 24.73 11.50 -1.05
CA PRO A 3 24.63 12.89 -0.62
C PRO A 3 23.92 12.91 0.74
N PHE A 4 24.58 13.47 1.76
CA PHE A 4 24.03 13.60 3.12
C PHE A 4 22.61 14.19 3.13
N LYS A 5 22.34 15.10 2.18
CA LYS A 5 21.02 15.67 1.93
C LYS A 5 19.95 14.61 1.62
N LEU A 6 20.26 13.61 0.79
CA LEU A 6 19.33 12.55 0.43
C LEU A 6 19.06 11.61 1.62
N GLN A 7 20.09 11.29 2.40
CA GLN A 7 19.94 10.43 3.57
C GLN A 7 19.02 11.07 4.63
N ILE A 8 19.26 12.33 4.97
CA ILE A 8 18.43 13.08 5.93
C ILE A 8 16.98 13.16 5.43
N THR A 9 16.78 13.50 4.15
CA THR A 9 15.44 13.58 3.55
C THR A 9 14.71 12.25 3.65
N LEU A 10 15.37 11.13 3.32
CA LEU A 10 14.77 9.80 3.42
C LEU A 10 14.39 9.44 4.86
N ILE A 11 15.27 9.71 5.84
CA ILE A 11 14.97 9.44 7.26
C ILE A 11 13.75 10.23 7.72
N VAL A 12 13.72 11.53 7.44
CA VAL A 12 12.59 12.40 7.83
C VAL A 12 11.29 11.93 7.18
N LEU A 13 11.31 11.62 5.88
CA LEU A 13 10.14 11.09 5.17
C LEU A 13 9.68 9.75 5.75
N SER A 14 10.59 8.81 6.00
CA SER A 14 10.25 7.50 6.57
C SER A 14 9.63 7.63 7.96
N ILE A 15 10.15 8.49 8.83
CA ILE A 15 9.60 8.73 10.17
C ILE A 15 8.20 9.36 10.08
N LEU A 16 8.03 10.39 9.23
CA LEU A 16 6.75 11.05 9.05
C LEU A 16 5.70 10.08 8.50
N LEU A 17 6.09 9.24 7.54
CA LEU A 17 5.20 8.25 6.94
C LEU A 17 4.83 7.15 7.94
N LEU A 18 5.78 6.71 8.78
CA LEU A 18 5.50 5.79 9.87
C LEU A 18 4.52 6.38 10.89
N PHE A 19 4.70 7.66 11.25
CA PHE A 19 3.80 8.36 12.17
C PHE A 19 2.37 8.45 11.59
N LEU A 20 2.23 8.81 10.31
CA LEU A 20 0.94 8.83 9.62
C LEU A 20 0.29 7.44 9.62
N LEU A 21 1.03 6.38 9.28
CA LEU A 21 0.53 5.01 9.29
C LEU A 21 0.03 4.60 10.68
N ILE A 22 0.81 4.84 11.73
CA ILE A 22 0.42 4.53 13.11
C ILE A 22 -0.86 5.27 13.48
N ASN A 23 -0.97 6.55 13.12
CA ASN A 23 -2.17 7.36 13.39
C ASN A 23 -3.41 6.82 12.65
N MET A 24 -3.27 6.46 11.37
CA MET A 24 -4.37 5.89 10.57
C MET A 24 -4.82 4.52 11.11
N ILE A 25 -3.88 3.68 11.57
CA ILE A 25 -4.20 2.40 12.23
C ILE A 25 -4.97 2.65 13.54
N LYS A 26 -4.50 3.60 14.37
CA LYS A 26 -5.18 3.96 15.63
C LYS A 26 -6.60 4.50 15.42
N LYS A 27 -6.84 5.19 14.30
CA LYS A 27 -8.15 5.72 13.93
C LYS A 27 -9.06 4.69 13.24
N TYR A 28 -8.62 3.44 13.10
CA TYR A 28 -9.32 2.38 12.36
C TYR A 28 -9.62 2.72 10.88
N GLU A 29 -8.95 3.74 10.32
CA GLU A 29 -9.12 4.16 8.92
C GLU A 29 -8.41 3.22 7.95
N LEU A 30 -7.38 2.50 8.42
CA LEU A 30 -6.63 1.53 7.63
C LEU A 30 -6.65 0.15 8.31
N GLN A 31 -7.20 -0.86 7.63
CA GLN A 31 -7.15 -2.23 8.17
C GLN A 31 -5.70 -2.70 8.26
N LEU A 32 -5.37 -3.40 9.36
CA LEU A 32 -4.01 -3.88 9.65
C LEU A 32 -3.38 -4.61 8.46
N ARG A 33 -4.16 -5.46 7.78
CA ARG A 33 -3.77 -6.16 6.54
C ARG A 33 -3.12 -5.25 5.49
N TYR A 34 -3.66 -4.05 5.27
CA TYR A 34 -3.14 -3.10 4.27
C TYR A 34 -1.97 -2.29 4.82
N ALA A 35 -1.97 -2.05 6.13
CA ALA A 35 -0.87 -1.38 6.82
C ALA A 35 0.41 -2.23 6.84
N LEU A 36 0.31 -3.57 6.87
CA LEU A 36 1.48 -4.46 6.88
C LEU A 36 2.42 -4.23 5.69
N LEU A 37 1.88 -4.09 4.48
CA LEU A 37 2.67 -3.81 3.27
C LEU A 37 3.38 -2.44 3.38
N TRP A 38 2.69 -1.44 3.90
CA TRP A 38 3.24 -0.10 4.12
C TRP A 38 4.33 -0.09 5.19
N ILE A 39 4.12 -0.77 6.32
CA ILE A 39 5.11 -0.87 7.40
C ILE A 39 6.36 -1.59 6.90
N PHE A 40 6.19 -2.69 6.16
CA PHE A 40 7.31 -3.42 5.55
C PHE A 40 8.12 -2.53 4.60
N LEU A 41 7.44 -1.72 3.78
CA LEU A 41 8.09 -0.80 2.86
C LEU A 41 8.89 0.29 3.58
N VAL A 42 8.29 0.93 4.60
CA VAL A 42 8.96 1.97 5.39
C VAL A 42 10.18 1.39 6.10
N PHE A 43 10.08 0.16 6.59
CA PHE A 43 11.19 -0.55 7.23
C PHE A 43 12.34 -0.81 6.24
N LEU A 44 12.03 -1.30 5.04
CA LEU A 44 13.01 -1.45 3.95
C LEU A 44 13.69 -0.13 3.61
N MET A 45 12.93 0.97 3.50
CA MET A 45 13.50 2.29 3.22
C MET A 45 14.41 2.79 4.36
N LEU A 46 14.05 2.54 5.61
CA LEU A 46 14.90 2.87 6.76
C LEU A 46 16.22 2.09 6.73
N ILE A 47 16.17 0.79 6.43
CA ILE A 47 17.38 -0.04 6.30
C ILE A 47 18.29 0.52 5.21
N VAL A 48 17.75 0.83 4.03
CA VAL A 48 18.53 1.38 2.91
C VAL A 48 19.10 2.76 3.26
N SER A 49 18.40 3.56 4.05
CA SER A 49 18.85 4.88 4.48
C SER A 49 19.95 4.82 5.55
N ILE A 50 19.87 3.88 6.49
CA ILE A 50 20.92 3.66 7.52
C ILE A 50 22.15 3.01 6.89
N PHE A 51 21.96 2.06 5.96
CA PHE A 51 23.00 1.31 5.28
C PHE A 51 23.00 1.58 3.77
N PRO A 52 23.50 2.75 3.32
CA PRO A 52 23.50 3.11 1.89
C PRO A 52 24.35 2.15 1.04
N GLY A 53 25.25 1.38 1.65
CA GLY A 53 26.03 0.32 0.98
C GLY A 53 25.15 -0.70 0.25
N ILE A 54 23.95 -0.97 0.76
CA ILE A 54 22.97 -1.85 0.09
C ILE A 54 22.55 -1.23 -1.25
N ALA A 55 22.14 0.04 -1.24
CA ALA A 55 21.77 0.74 -2.47
C ALA A 55 22.94 0.82 -3.46
N PHE A 56 24.17 1.05 -2.98
CA PHE A 56 25.36 1.05 -3.85
C PHE A 56 25.65 -0.32 -4.49
N TYR A 57 25.46 -1.41 -3.75
CA TYR A 57 25.61 -2.77 -4.27
C TYR A 57 24.62 -3.02 -5.42
N PHE A 58 23.34 -2.70 -5.21
CA PHE A 58 22.31 -2.84 -6.23
C PHE A 58 22.50 -1.87 -7.40
N THR A 59 23.01 -0.67 -7.14
CA THR A 59 23.36 0.31 -8.19
C THR A 59 24.38 -0.28 -9.16
N GLN A 60 25.42 -0.93 -8.65
CA GLN A 60 26.43 -1.59 -9.49
C GLN A 60 25.89 -2.85 -10.17
N ALA A 61 25.10 -3.66 -9.46
CA ALA A 61 24.58 -4.92 -10.01
C ALA A 61 23.55 -4.72 -11.13
N PHE A 62 22.73 -3.68 -11.04
CA PHE A 62 21.64 -3.39 -12.00
C PHE A 62 21.99 -2.26 -12.99
N GLY A 63 23.19 -1.66 -12.89
CA GLY A 63 23.64 -0.59 -13.79
C GLY A 63 22.93 0.75 -13.59
N PHE A 64 22.45 1.06 -12.39
CA PHE A 64 21.89 2.38 -12.10
C PHE A 64 23.00 3.44 -12.01
N GLU A 65 22.74 4.65 -12.50
CA GLU A 65 23.70 5.76 -12.37
C GLU A 65 23.80 6.30 -10.94
N THR A 66 22.68 6.32 -10.21
CA THR A 66 22.63 6.85 -8.84
C THR A 66 21.87 5.92 -7.89
N PRO A 67 22.30 5.80 -6.63
CA PRO A 67 21.56 5.03 -5.62
C PRO A 67 20.14 5.52 -5.36
N SER A 68 19.85 6.80 -5.63
CA SER A 68 18.49 7.34 -5.59
C SER A 68 17.55 6.62 -6.54
N ASN A 69 18.03 6.23 -7.74
CA ASN A 69 17.19 5.55 -8.74
C ASN A 69 16.73 4.18 -8.23
N PHE A 70 17.59 3.47 -7.50
CA PHE A 70 17.22 2.21 -6.86
C PHE A 70 16.12 2.40 -5.80
N VAL A 71 16.24 3.44 -4.96
CA VAL A 71 15.21 3.77 -3.96
C VAL A 71 13.88 4.15 -4.63
N PHE A 72 13.93 4.92 -5.72
CA PHE A 72 12.73 5.24 -6.51
C PHE A 72 12.10 3.98 -7.11
N LEU A 73 12.89 3.09 -7.69
CA LEU A 73 12.40 1.82 -8.24
C LEU A 73 11.70 0.98 -7.17
N LEU A 74 12.31 0.85 -5.98
CA LEU A 74 11.68 0.16 -4.84
C LEU A 74 10.35 0.82 -4.46
N GLY A 75 10.30 2.15 -4.42
CA GLY A 75 9.06 2.89 -4.13
C GLY A 75 7.97 2.62 -5.17
N ILE A 76 8.31 2.66 -6.47
CA ILE A 76 7.38 2.44 -7.59
C ILE A 76 6.87 0.99 -7.58
N LEU A 77 7.76 0.00 -7.46
CA LEU A 77 7.37 -1.41 -7.39
C LEU A 77 6.43 -1.67 -6.21
N SER A 78 6.71 -1.05 -5.07
CA SER A 78 5.88 -1.22 -3.89
C SER A 78 4.52 -0.53 -4.03
N ALA A 79 4.49 0.66 -4.64
CA ALA A 79 3.24 1.33 -5.00
C ALA A 79 2.39 0.47 -5.95
N LEU A 80 3.01 -0.17 -6.94
CA LEU A 80 2.31 -1.09 -7.85
C LEU A 80 1.71 -2.29 -7.10
N ILE A 81 2.46 -2.91 -6.18
CA ILE A 81 1.97 -4.02 -5.35
C ILE A 81 0.76 -3.57 -4.51
N ILE A 82 0.85 -2.38 -3.90
CA ILE A 82 -0.22 -1.82 -3.07
C ILE A 82 -1.46 -1.55 -3.93
N ILE A 83 -1.31 -0.86 -5.06
CA ILE A 83 -2.41 -0.56 -5.98
C ILE A 83 -3.05 -1.86 -6.48
N PHE A 84 -2.26 -2.87 -6.86
CA PHE A 84 -2.78 -4.16 -7.28
C PHE A 84 -3.58 -4.85 -6.17
N SER A 85 -3.07 -4.86 -4.94
CA SER A 85 -3.77 -5.41 -3.77
C SER A 85 -5.09 -4.68 -3.48
N LEU A 86 -5.11 -3.35 -3.66
CA LEU A 86 -6.31 -2.53 -3.56
C LEU A 86 -7.31 -2.87 -4.68
N THR A 87 -6.85 -2.98 -5.93
CA THR A 87 -7.69 -3.37 -7.08
C THR A 87 -8.37 -4.72 -6.85
N VAL A 88 -7.64 -5.73 -6.38
CA VAL A 88 -8.21 -7.04 -6.01
C VAL A 88 -9.26 -6.90 -4.90
N SER A 89 -8.97 -6.08 -3.89
CA SER A 89 -9.90 -5.85 -2.78
C SER A 89 -11.20 -5.19 -3.23
N ILE A 90 -11.10 -4.18 -4.10
CA ILE A 90 -12.23 -3.46 -4.68
C ILE A 90 -13.06 -4.40 -5.57
N SER A 91 -12.40 -5.22 -6.39
CA SER A 91 -13.08 -6.22 -7.23
C SER A 91 -13.90 -7.22 -6.39
N ASN A 92 -13.32 -7.73 -5.30
CA ASN A 92 -14.03 -8.62 -4.38
C ASN A 92 -15.21 -7.93 -3.68
N LEU A 93 -15.06 -6.66 -3.31
CA LEU A 93 -16.15 -5.88 -2.71
C LEU A 93 -17.30 -5.65 -3.71
N ALA A 94 -16.98 -5.35 -4.97
CA ALA A 94 -17.97 -5.19 -6.03
C ALA A 94 -18.79 -6.47 -6.26
N ASN A 95 -18.14 -7.64 -6.22
CA ASN A 95 -18.81 -8.93 -6.33
C ASN A 95 -19.81 -9.17 -5.17
N LYS A 96 -19.38 -8.89 -3.94
CA LYS A 96 -20.27 -9.00 -2.75
C LYS A 96 -21.44 -8.02 -2.82
N LEU A 97 -21.19 -6.78 -3.24
CA LEU A 97 -22.24 -5.77 -3.41
C LEU A 97 -23.28 -6.23 -4.47
N ARG A 98 -22.81 -6.84 -5.56
CA ARG A 98 -23.70 -7.41 -6.59
C ARG A 98 -24.57 -8.52 -6.03
N GLN A 99 -24.01 -9.44 -5.25
CA GLN A 99 -24.75 -10.53 -4.60
C GLN A 99 -25.83 -9.99 -3.65
N ILE A 100 -25.46 -9.09 -2.75
CA ILE A 100 -26.41 -8.46 -1.81
C ILE A 100 -27.52 -7.72 -2.57
N SER A 101 -27.18 -7.01 -3.65
CA SER A 101 -28.18 -6.32 -4.48
C SER A 101 -29.17 -7.28 -5.13
N GLN A 102 -28.70 -8.45 -5.57
CA GLN A 102 -29.54 -9.51 -6.13
C GLN A 102 -30.47 -10.12 -5.08
N GLU A 103 -29.96 -10.43 -3.89
CA GLU A 103 -30.76 -10.95 -2.77
C GLU A 103 -31.86 -9.95 -2.36
N VAL A 104 -31.52 -8.67 -2.23
CA VAL A 104 -32.50 -7.61 -1.95
C VAL A 104 -33.56 -7.52 -3.06
N GLY A 105 -33.17 -7.68 -4.32
CA GLY A 105 -34.11 -7.70 -5.45
C GLY A 105 -35.09 -8.88 -5.39
N LEU A 106 -34.61 -10.08 -5.06
CA LEU A 106 -35.45 -11.27 -4.89
C LEU A 106 -36.42 -11.11 -3.72
N LEU A 107 -35.94 -10.64 -2.56
CA LEU A 107 -36.76 -10.40 -1.38
C LEU A 107 -37.88 -9.38 -1.66
N LYS A 108 -37.58 -8.29 -2.39
CA LYS A 108 -38.60 -7.31 -2.79
C LYS A 108 -39.68 -7.94 -3.68
N ASN A 109 -39.29 -8.79 -4.64
CA ASN A 109 -40.23 -9.49 -5.51
C ASN A 109 -41.13 -10.46 -4.73
N GLU A 110 -40.59 -11.19 -3.75
CA GLU A 110 -41.38 -12.07 -2.87
C GLU A 110 -42.40 -11.28 -2.06
N ILE A 111 -42.00 -10.13 -1.49
CA ILE A 111 -42.93 -9.25 -0.75
C ILE A 111 -44.04 -8.71 -1.67
N GLU A 112 -43.71 -8.32 -2.91
CA GLU A 112 -44.73 -7.86 -3.87
C GLU A 112 -45.73 -8.96 -4.24
N LYS A 113 -45.25 -10.21 -4.39
CA LYS A 113 -46.14 -11.36 -4.63
C LYS A 113 -47.05 -11.65 -3.43
N MET A 114 -46.52 -11.58 -2.21
CA MET A 114 -47.31 -11.77 -0.98
C MET A 114 -48.39 -10.70 -0.80
N LYS A 115 -48.15 -9.46 -1.25
CA LYS A 115 -49.16 -8.37 -1.18
C LYS A 115 -50.26 -8.46 -2.23
N LYS A 116 -50.06 -9.24 -3.31
CA LYS A 116 -51.04 -9.40 -4.40
C LYS A 116 -52.01 -10.57 -4.19
N ASN A 117 -51.74 -11.44 -3.20
CA ASN A 117 -52.64 -12.50 -2.74
C ASN A 117 -53.39 -12.04 -1.48
#